data_AF-A0A415X3V8-F1
#
_entry.id   AF-A0A415X3V8-F1
#
_cell.length_a   1.000
_cell.length_b   1.000
_cell.length_c   1.000
_cell.angle_alpha   90.00
_cell.angle_beta   90.00
_cell.angle_gamma   90.00
#
_symmetry.space_group_name_H-M   'P 1'
#
loop_
_entity.id
_entity.type
_entity.pdbx_description
1 polymer ?
#
loop_
_entity_poly.entity_id
_entity_poly.type
_entity_poly.pdbx_seq_one_letter_code
_entity_poly.pdbx_strand_id
1 'polypeptide(L)'
;MNLQKKKRVFLFLVVVLIGLTIGVIFYGRYQTVQRKEGKKVEQEKETSIERESRQAEQLPEQLPEPADTDFVKITDYIPDIVVDLKYATADNFTGTVIYDFKDAYLRYGTVKKLAVAQEKFKAMGYYIKIWDAYRPFAAQEKLWQVCPNPRYVANPANGMKAHNLGGTIDMTLVTFDGNEVEMPTAFDDFSLKADRDYSDVPETAAGNAKMMERVMTECGFVGYAGEWWDYSDTTAYEAYDFKP
;
A
#
# COMPACT_ATOMS: atom_id res chain seq x y z
N MET A 1 83.30 -54.16 -5.96
CA MET A 1 81.97 -53.66 -6.39
C MET A 1 82.03 -53.28 -7.87
N ASN A 2 81.24 -53.97 -8.71
CA ASN A 2 81.33 -53.95 -10.19
C ASN A 2 81.04 -52.55 -10.78
N LEU A 3 81.89 -52.08 -11.71
CA LEU A 3 81.86 -50.75 -12.35
C LEU A 3 80.50 -50.46 -13.03
N GLN A 4 79.83 -51.49 -13.53
CA GLN A 4 78.48 -51.44 -14.10
C GLN A 4 77.40 -51.03 -13.08
N LYS A 5 77.54 -51.46 -11.81
CA LYS A 5 76.59 -51.16 -10.74
C LYS A 5 76.68 -49.69 -10.30
N LYS A 6 77.90 -49.12 -10.28
CA LYS A 6 78.14 -47.69 -9.98
C LYS A 6 77.53 -46.76 -11.05
N LYS A 7 77.64 -47.11 -12.34
CA LYS A 7 77.03 -46.34 -13.44
C LYS A 7 75.50 -46.30 -13.37
N ARG A 8 74.85 -47.43 -13.03
CA ARG A 8 73.40 -47.50 -12.87
C ARG A 8 72.90 -46.69 -11.66
N VAL A 9 73.62 -46.74 -10.53
CA VAL A 9 73.30 -45.93 -9.34
C VAL A 9 73.48 -44.44 -9.62
N PHE A 10 74.56 -44.05 -10.33
CA PHE A 10 74.79 -42.66 -10.73
C PHE A 10 73.71 -42.15 -11.68
N LEU A 11 73.35 -42.93 -12.70
CA LEU A 11 72.27 -42.58 -13.63
C LEU A 11 70.92 -42.44 -12.91
N PHE A 12 70.63 -43.32 -11.96
CA PHE A 12 69.41 -43.24 -11.14
C PHE A 12 69.38 -41.98 -10.28
N LEU A 13 70.50 -41.62 -9.63
CA LEU A 13 70.61 -40.38 -8.85
C LEU A 13 70.42 -39.12 -9.72
N VAL A 14 70.96 -39.11 -10.95
CA VAL A 14 70.77 -38.00 -11.89
C VAL A 14 69.30 -37.85 -12.31
N VAL A 15 68.60 -38.95 -12.60
CA VAL A 15 67.18 -38.93 -12.96
C VAL A 15 66.30 -38.45 -11.80
N VAL A 16 66.62 -38.86 -10.55
CA VAL A 16 65.92 -38.37 -9.35
C VAL A 16 66.15 -36.87 -9.13
N LEU A 17 67.38 -36.39 -9.32
CA LEU A 17 67.71 -34.96 -9.23
C LEU A 17 66.99 -34.11 -10.27
N ILE A 18 66.87 -34.60 -11.52
CA ILE A 18 66.11 -33.92 -12.59
C ILE A 18 64.61 -33.91 -12.27
N GLY A 19 64.06 -35.01 -11.73
CA GLY A 19 62.66 -35.05 -11.30
C GLY A 19 62.34 -34.05 -10.19
N LEU A 20 63.24 -33.90 -9.21
CA LEU A 20 63.10 -32.94 -8.12
C LEU A 20 63.16 -31.48 -8.61
N THR A 21 64.07 -31.15 -9.52
CA THR A 21 64.17 -29.76 -10.04
C THR A 21 62.97 -29.38 -10.88
N ILE A 22 62.45 -30.30 -11.70
CA ILE A 22 61.20 -30.10 -12.46
C ILE A 22 60.02 -29.87 -11.48
N GLY A 23 59.91 -30.68 -10.43
CA GLY A 23 58.87 -30.53 -9.41
C GLY A 23 58.85 -29.15 -8.74
N VAL A 24 60.02 -28.61 -8.40
CA VAL A 24 60.15 -27.26 -7.79
C VAL A 24 59.71 -26.16 -8.77
N ILE A 25 60.06 -26.27 -10.06
CA ILE A 25 59.66 -25.29 -11.09
C ILE A 25 58.14 -25.30 -11.30
N PHE A 26 57.53 -26.49 -11.39
CA PHE A 26 56.07 -26.62 -11.53
C PHE A 26 55.34 -26.10 -10.29
N TYR A 27 55.84 -26.40 -9.08
CA TYR A 27 55.26 -25.90 -7.83
C TYR A 27 55.35 -24.38 -7.72
N GLY A 28 56.47 -23.76 -8.10
CA GLY A 28 56.63 -22.31 -8.15
C GLY A 28 55.69 -21.63 -9.15
N ARG A 29 55.48 -22.25 -10.32
CA ARG A 29 54.49 -21.78 -11.31
C ARG A 29 53.05 -21.89 -10.79
N TYR A 30 52.71 -23.02 -10.16
CA TYR A 30 51.39 -23.24 -9.56
C TYR A 30 51.04 -22.19 -8.49
N GLN A 31 51.96 -21.94 -7.55
CA GLN A 31 51.82 -20.89 -6.54
C GLN A 31 51.64 -19.49 -7.15
N THR A 32 52.35 -19.19 -8.24
CA THR A 32 52.25 -17.91 -8.95
C THR A 32 50.88 -17.71 -9.62
N VAL A 33 50.30 -18.78 -10.17
CA VAL A 33 48.95 -18.74 -10.77
C VAL A 33 47.90 -18.52 -9.69
N GLN A 34 47.95 -19.29 -8.59
CA GLN A 34 47.01 -19.16 -7.47
C GLN A 34 47.01 -17.75 -6.87
N ARG A 35 48.19 -17.13 -6.72
CA ARG A 35 48.32 -15.76 -6.21
C ARG A 35 47.73 -14.70 -7.17
N LYS A 36 47.83 -14.91 -8.49
CA LYS A 36 47.24 -14.00 -9.49
C LYS A 36 45.71 -14.11 -9.53
N GLU A 37 45.18 -15.33 -9.44
CA GLU A 37 43.73 -15.55 -9.38
C GLU A 37 43.14 -14.97 -8.09
N GLY A 38 43.77 -15.20 -6.94
CA GLY A 38 43.34 -14.62 -5.67
C GLY A 38 43.25 -13.08 -5.70
N LYS A 39 44.28 -12.41 -6.24
CA LYS A 39 44.26 -10.95 -6.41
C LYS A 39 43.17 -10.45 -7.35
N LYS A 40 42.88 -11.19 -8.43
CA LYS A 40 41.83 -10.84 -9.38
C LYS A 40 40.44 -10.90 -8.73
N VAL A 41 40.18 -11.95 -7.96
CA VAL A 41 38.92 -12.13 -7.22
C VAL A 41 38.72 -11.07 -6.14
N GLU A 42 39.79 -10.70 -5.43
CA GLU A 42 39.76 -9.66 -4.40
C GLU A 42 39.47 -8.28 -5.01
N GLN A 43 40.13 -7.95 -6.13
CA GLN A 43 39.88 -6.72 -6.87
C GLN A 43 38.46 -6.66 -7.47
N GLU A 44 37.94 -7.78 -8.00
CA GLU A 44 36.57 -7.85 -8.50
C GLU A 44 35.54 -7.63 -7.38
N LYS A 45 35.79 -8.15 -6.17
CA LYS A 45 34.95 -7.92 -4.98
C LYS A 45 34.98 -6.47 -4.50
N GLU A 46 36.16 -5.85 -4.41
CA GLU A 46 36.26 -4.43 -4.03
C GLU A 46 35.52 -3.54 -5.04
N THR A 47 35.67 -3.83 -6.33
CA THR A 47 35.00 -3.07 -7.41
C THR A 47 33.49 -3.26 -7.39
N SER A 48 32.97 -4.44 -7.01
CA SER A 48 31.53 -4.67 -6.89
C SER A 48 30.93 -3.94 -5.68
N ILE A 49 31.61 -3.99 -4.53
CA ILE A 49 31.18 -3.32 -3.30
C ILE A 49 31.13 -1.79 -3.51
N GLU A 50 32.14 -1.23 -4.17
CA GLU A 50 32.19 0.21 -4.45
C GLU A 50 31.12 0.66 -5.48
N ARG A 51 30.72 -0.23 -6.40
CA ARG A 51 29.61 0.04 -7.32
C ARG A 51 28.25 0.00 -6.62
N GLU A 52 28.05 -0.99 -5.76
CA GLU A 52 26.83 -1.11 -4.95
C GLU A 52 26.69 0.07 -3.97
N SER A 53 27.79 0.51 -3.34
CA SER A 53 27.76 1.66 -2.44
C SER A 53 27.43 2.97 -3.17
N ARG A 54 27.98 3.20 -4.37
CA ARG A 54 27.67 4.39 -5.18
C ARG A 54 26.23 4.38 -5.72
N GLN A 55 25.67 3.21 -6.00
CA GLN A 55 24.26 3.08 -6.40
C GLN A 55 23.31 3.30 -5.20
N ALA A 56 23.69 2.85 -4.01
CA ALA A 56 22.91 3.10 -2.78
C ALA A 56 22.92 4.58 -2.36
N GLU A 57 23.98 5.33 -2.69
CA GLU A 57 24.11 6.77 -2.41
C GLU A 57 23.27 7.65 -3.36
N GLN A 58 22.82 7.09 -4.48
CA GLN A 58 21.83 7.68 -5.39
C GLN A 58 20.42 7.15 -5.08
N LEU A 59 20.00 7.24 -3.81
CA LEU A 59 18.59 7.04 -3.48
C LEU A 59 17.80 8.21 -4.10
N PRO A 60 16.71 7.96 -4.86
CA PRO A 60 15.91 9.05 -5.41
C PRO A 60 15.48 9.97 -4.28
N GLU A 61 15.71 11.27 -4.47
CA GLU A 61 15.30 12.33 -3.55
C GLU A 61 13.83 12.11 -3.20
N GLN A 62 13.58 11.67 -1.96
CA GLN A 62 12.27 11.29 -1.48
C GLN A 62 11.42 12.56 -1.55
N LEU A 63 10.40 12.58 -2.44
CA LEU A 63 9.52 13.74 -2.61
C LEU A 63 9.04 14.20 -1.23
N PRO A 64 8.96 15.52 -0.99
CA PRO A 64 8.46 16.02 0.29
C PRO A 64 7.07 15.44 0.56
N GLU A 65 6.86 15.01 1.79
CA GLU A 65 5.56 14.51 2.24
C GLU A 65 4.47 15.57 1.97
N PRO A 66 3.31 15.22 1.39
CA PRO A 66 2.24 16.18 1.13
C PRO A 66 1.79 16.89 2.41
N ALA A 67 1.26 18.10 2.28
CA ALA A 67 0.63 18.79 3.40
C ALA A 67 -0.68 18.09 3.78
N ASP A 68 -1.09 18.18 5.05
CA ASP A 68 -2.35 17.57 5.53
C ASP A 68 -3.60 18.04 4.76
N THR A 69 -3.53 19.21 4.15
CA THR A 69 -4.58 19.80 3.32
C THR A 69 -4.52 19.36 1.85
N ASP A 70 -3.49 18.66 1.39
CA ASP A 70 -3.40 18.24 -0.01
C ASP A 70 -4.34 17.06 -0.26
N PHE A 71 -4.94 17.02 -1.45
CA PHE A 71 -5.65 15.82 -1.89
C PHE A 71 -4.64 14.79 -2.37
N VAL A 72 -4.82 13.55 -1.93
CA VAL A 72 -4.00 12.42 -2.35
C VAL A 72 -4.88 11.23 -2.71
N LYS A 73 -4.37 10.38 -3.61
CA LYS A 73 -4.98 9.10 -3.93
C LYS A 73 -4.79 8.14 -2.75
N ILE A 74 -5.88 7.60 -2.22
CA ILE A 74 -5.86 6.81 -0.97
C ILE A 74 -4.96 5.57 -1.10
N THR A 75 -5.03 4.87 -2.24
CA THR A 75 -4.31 3.59 -2.45
C THR A 75 -2.80 3.75 -2.57
N ASP A 76 -2.30 4.96 -2.79
CA ASP A 76 -0.85 5.23 -2.80
C ASP A 76 -0.25 5.13 -1.38
N TYR A 77 -1.09 5.26 -0.35
CA TYR A 77 -0.71 5.22 1.07
C TYR A 77 -1.32 4.03 1.81
N ILE A 78 -2.46 3.51 1.34
CA ILE A 78 -3.18 2.38 1.92
C ILE A 78 -3.52 1.36 0.82
N PRO A 79 -2.55 0.58 0.32
CA PRO A 79 -2.71 -0.27 -0.87
C PRO A 79 -3.69 -1.43 -0.68
N ASP A 80 -4.00 -1.78 0.57
CA ASP A 80 -4.92 -2.87 0.92
C ASP A 80 -6.41 -2.46 0.82
N ILE A 81 -6.71 -1.17 0.65
CA ILE A 81 -8.08 -0.67 0.53
C ILE A 81 -8.70 -1.11 -0.81
N VAL A 82 -9.95 -1.57 -0.73
CA VAL A 82 -10.77 -1.87 -1.91
C VAL A 82 -11.55 -0.62 -2.32
N VAL A 83 -11.39 -0.18 -3.57
CA VAL A 83 -12.13 0.97 -4.12
C VAL A 83 -13.24 0.47 -5.04
N ASP A 84 -14.48 0.83 -4.73
CA ASP A 84 -15.69 0.51 -5.50
C ASP A 84 -16.60 1.75 -5.54
N LEU A 85 -16.12 2.82 -6.18
CA LEU A 85 -16.81 4.10 -6.27
C LEU A 85 -18.16 3.95 -6.97
N LYS A 86 -19.25 3.91 -6.19
CA LYS A 86 -20.60 3.61 -6.68
C LYS A 86 -21.10 4.64 -7.68
N TYR A 87 -20.78 5.91 -7.43
CA TYR A 87 -21.13 7.04 -8.29
C TYR A 87 -20.27 7.16 -9.57
N ALA A 88 -19.19 6.37 -9.70
CA ALA A 88 -18.46 6.18 -10.95
C ALA A 88 -19.11 5.15 -11.90
N THR A 89 -20.18 4.49 -11.44
CA THR A 89 -20.90 3.45 -12.19
C THR A 89 -22.40 3.75 -12.19
N ALA A 90 -23.20 2.89 -12.82
CA ALA A 90 -24.66 2.95 -12.71
C ALA A 90 -25.20 2.21 -11.48
N ASP A 91 -24.35 1.54 -10.69
CA ASP A 91 -24.71 0.83 -9.47
C ASP A 91 -24.80 1.80 -8.29
N ASN A 92 -25.82 2.65 -8.33
CA ASN A 92 -26.18 3.59 -7.26
C ASN A 92 -27.67 3.96 -7.40
N PHE A 93 -28.24 4.66 -6.42
CA PHE A 93 -29.68 4.96 -6.41
C PHE A 93 -30.16 5.77 -7.62
N THR A 94 -29.28 6.48 -8.34
CA THR A 94 -29.66 7.24 -9.54
C THR A 94 -29.77 6.39 -10.79
N GLY A 95 -29.15 5.19 -10.80
CA GLY A 95 -29.04 4.35 -12.00
C GLY A 95 -28.16 4.93 -13.11
N THR A 96 -27.39 5.99 -12.82
CA THR A 96 -26.53 6.69 -13.79
C THR A 96 -25.14 6.97 -13.23
N VAL A 97 -24.18 7.17 -14.13
CA VAL A 97 -22.82 7.59 -13.77
C VAL A 97 -22.83 9.09 -13.43
N ILE A 98 -22.38 9.44 -12.23
CA ILE A 98 -22.43 10.82 -11.70
C ILE A 98 -21.10 11.56 -11.92
N TYR A 99 -19.98 10.86 -11.76
CA TYR A 99 -18.61 11.30 -12.10
C TYR A 99 -17.84 10.15 -12.79
N ASP A 100 -16.69 10.42 -13.41
CA ASP A 100 -15.99 9.46 -14.29
C ASP A 100 -14.56 9.08 -13.84
N PHE A 101 -14.05 9.66 -12.75
CA PHE A 101 -12.80 9.20 -12.13
C PHE A 101 -13.02 7.88 -11.36
N LYS A 102 -11.93 7.10 -11.23
CA LYS A 102 -11.97 5.74 -10.66
C LYS A 102 -11.22 5.59 -9.35
N ASP A 103 -10.33 6.54 -9.06
CA ASP A 103 -9.50 6.53 -7.87
C ASP A 103 -10.20 7.31 -6.76
N ALA A 104 -10.09 6.82 -5.52
CA ALA A 104 -10.62 7.49 -4.35
C ALA A 104 -9.59 8.48 -3.81
N TYR A 105 -10.04 9.69 -3.51
CA TYR A 105 -9.20 10.78 -3.01
C TYR A 105 -9.73 11.34 -1.70
N LEU A 106 -8.82 11.67 -0.79
CA LEU A 106 -9.10 12.36 0.48
C LEU A 106 -7.97 13.36 0.75
N ARG A 107 -8.18 14.22 1.74
CA ARG A 107 -7.12 15.04 2.31
C ARG A 107 -6.06 14.14 2.94
N TYR A 108 -4.78 14.48 2.78
CA TYR A 108 -3.68 13.67 3.30
C TYR A 108 -3.77 13.46 4.82
N GLY A 109 -4.18 14.50 5.56
CA GLY A 109 -4.45 14.38 7.01
C GLY A 109 -5.51 13.32 7.34
N THR A 110 -6.58 13.25 6.55
CA THR A 110 -7.63 12.24 6.66
C THR A 110 -7.12 10.85 6.26
N VAL A 111 -6.30 10.74 5.21
CA VAL A 111 -5.68 9.46 4.81
C VAL A 111 -4.79 8.90 5.92
N LYS A 112 -4.02 9.73 6.63
CA LYS A 112 -3.24 9.27 7.78
C LYS A 112 -4.12 8.64 8.88
N LYS A 113 -5.28 9.24 9.17
CA LYS A 113 -6.24 8.69 10.14
C LYS A 113 -6.85 7.39 9.63
N LEU A 114 -7.23 7.35 8.35
CA LEU A 114 -7.79 6.15 7.71
C LEU A 114 -6.78 5.00 7.68
N ALA A 115 -5.48 5.27 7.52
CA ALA A 115 -4.42 4.27 7.57
C ALA A 115 -4.36 3.59 8.95
N VAL A 116 -4.51 4.35 10.03
CA VAL A 116 -4.60 3.78 11.39
C VAL A 116 -5.86 2.93 11.55
N ALA A 117 -7.00 3.36 11.00
CA ALA A 117 -8.23 2.57 11.02
C ALA A 117 -8.07 1.26 10.24
N GLN A 118 -7.47 1.29 9.05
CA GLN A 118 -7.19 0.11 8.24
C GLN A 118 -6.32 -0.90 8.99
N GLU A 119 -5.28 -0.47 9.70
CA GLU A 119 -4.45 -1.40 10.49
C GLU A 119 -5.23 -2.04 11.65
N LYS A 120 -6.14 -1.29 12.31
CA LYS A 120 -7.05 -1.86 13.32
C LYS A 120 -8.00 -2.89 12.71
N PHE A 121 -8.59 -2.60 11.56
CA PHE A 121 -9.47 -3.56 10.86
C PHE A 121 -8.72 -4.80 10.37
N LYS A 122 -7.49 -4.64 9.89
CA LYS A 122 -6.62 -5.76 9.50
C LYS A 122 -6.35 -6.70 10.67
N ALA A 123 -6.08 -6.16 11.86
CA ALA A 123 -5.93 -6.97 13.06
C ALA A 123 -7.20 -7.78 13.42
N MET A 124 -8.36 -7.39 12.89
CA MET A 124 -9.64 -8.08 13.04
C MET A 124 -10.03 -8.96 11.83
N GLY A 125 -9.18 -9.03 10.80
CA GLY A 125 -9.42 -9.85 9.61
C GLY A 125 -10.14 -9.14 8.45
N TYR A 126 -10.12 -7.80 8.43
CA TYR A 126 -10.88 -7.00 7.46
C TYR A 126 -10.03 -5.98 6.69
N TYR A 127 -10.43 -5.70 5.46
CA TYR A 127 -10.04 -4.52 4.69
C TYR A 127 -11.19 -3.53 4.59
N ILE A 128 -10.86 -2.24 4.47
CA ILE A 128 -11.85 -1.19 4.19
C ILE A 128 -12.23 -1.28 2.70
N LYS A 129 -13.52 -1.16 2.42
CA LYS A 129 -14.06 -0.96 1.07
C LYS A 129 -14.74 0.40 0.98
N ILE A 130 -14.35 1.21 -0.01
CA ILE A 130 -14.83 2.57 -0.21
C ILE A 130 -15.88 2.60 -1.31
N TRP A 131 -17.05 3.15 -1.01
CA TRP A 131 -18.15 3.40 -1.95
C TRP A 131 -18.19 4.84 -2.46
N ASP A 132 -17.77 5.81 -1.63
CA ASP A 132 -17.55 7.19 -2.05
C ASP A 132 -16.52 7.89 -1.13
N ALA A 133 -15.86 8.92 -1.66
CA ALA A 133 -14.89 9.72 -0.92
C ALA A 133 -14.99 11.19 -1.35
N TYR A 134 -13.93 11.79 -1.91
CA TYR A 134 -14.06 13.07 -2.58
C TYR A 134 -15.17 13.04 -3.64
N ARG A 135 -16.16 13.92 -3.46
CA ARG A 135 -17.26 14.11 -4.40
C ARG A 135 -17.19 15.54 -4.95
N PRO A 136 -17.04 15.76 -6.27
CA PRO A 136 -17.11 17.10 -6.83
C PRO A 136 -18.43 17.79 -6.49
N PHE A 137 -18.44 19.11 -6.36
CA PHE A 137 -19.67 19.84 -6.04
C PHE A 137 -20.76 19.63 -7.12
N ALA A 138 -20.38 19.58 -8.39
CA ALA A 138 -21.31 19.27 -9.49
C ALA A 138 -21.93 17.87 -9.38
N ALA A 139 -21.23 16.89 -8.79
CA ALA A 139 -21.79 15.58 -8.50
C ALA A 139 -22.85 15.68 -7.40
N GLN A 140 -22.60 16.45 -6.34
CA GLN A 140 -23.61 16.74 -5.30
C GLN A 140 -24.88 17.35 -5.90
N GLU A 141 -24.74 18.29 -6.84
CA GLU A 141 -25.87 18.89 -7.54
C GLU A 141 -26.67 17.87 -8.36
N LYS A 142 -25.99 16.96 -9.08
CA LYS A 142 -26.65 15.88 -9.83
C LYS A 142 -27.41 14.92 -8.91
N LEU A 143 -26.81 14.49 -7.80
CA LEU A 143 -27.47 13.62 -6.82
C LEU A 143 -28.75 14.29 -6.28
N TRP A 144 -28.67 15.59 -5.96
CA TRP A 144 -29.82 16.36 -5.47
C TRP A 144 -30.92 16.52 -6.52
N GLN A 145 -30.58 16.65 -7.81
CA GLN A 145 -31.58 16.70 -8.89
C GLN A 145 -32.41 15.42 -8.97
N VAL A 146 -31.80 14.27 -8.67
CA VAL A 146 -32.48 12.96 -8.65
C VAL A 146 -33.29 12.77 -7.36
N CYS A 147 -32.72 13.14 -6.20
CA CYS A 147 -33.37 13.03 -4.90
C CYS A 147 -33.29 14.37 -4.13
N PRO A 148 -34.22 15.31 -4.35
CA PRO A 148 -34.24 16.61 -3.67
C PRO A 148 -34.85 16.50 -2.27
N ASN A 149 -34.34 15.55 -1.47
CA ASN A 149 -34.79 15.30 -0.10
C ASN A 149 -33.58 15.44 0.85
N PRO A 150 -33.56 16.48 1.71
CA PRO A 150 -32.41 16.77 2.58
C PRO A 150 -32.21 15.73 3.69
N ARG A 151 -33.13 14.77 3.83
CA ARG A 151 -32.95 13.60 4.68
C ARG A 151 -31.90 12.63 4.13
N TYR A 152 -31.77 12.55 2.80
CA TYR A 152 -31.00 11.51 2.10
C TYR A 152 -29.86 12.08 1.27
N VAL A 153 -30.05 13.27 0.71
CA VAL A 153 -29.03 13.92 -0.11
C VAL A 153 -28.86 15.34 0.41
N ALA A 154 -27.63 15.72 0.77
CA ALA A 154 -27.39 17.06 1.27
C ALA A 154 -27.74 18.13 0.21
N ASN A 155 -28.51 19.14 0.62
CA ASN A 155 -28.93 20.22 -0.29
C ASN A 155 -27.73 21.10 -0.69
N PRO A 156 -27.35 21.16 -1.98
CA PRO A 156 -26.23 21.97 -2.45
C PRO A 156 -26.45 23.48 -2.26
N ALA A 157 -27.70 23.95 -2.12
CA ALA A 157 -28.01 25.33 -1.79
C ALA A 157 -27.44 25.77 -0.42
N ASN A 158 -27.12 24.80 0.45
CA ASN A 158 -26.49 25.04 1.75
C ASN A 158 -24.95 25.01 1.67
N GLY A 159 -24.37 25.15 0.47
CA GLY A 159 -22.93 25.15 0.24
C GLY A 159 -22.29 23.77 0.23
N MET A 160 -20.97 23.76 0.04
CA MET A 160 -20.16 22.54 0.05
C MET A 160 -20.32 21.73 1.34
N LYS A 161 -20.26 20.42 1.20
CA LYS A 161 -20.36 19.42 2.27
C LYS A 161 -19.04 18.68 2.42
N ALA A 162 -18.92 17.91 3.49
CA ALA A 162 -17.65 17.34 3.91
C ALA A 162 -17.02 16.39 2.85
N HIS A 163 -17.81 15.66 2.06
CA HIS A 163 -17.33 14.96 0.85
C HIS A 163 -16.66 15.89 -0.18
N ASN A 164 -17.20 17.09 -0.42
CA ASN A 164 -16.59 18.06 -1.36
C ASN A 164 -15.24 18.59 -0.84
N LEU A 165 -15.04 18.55 0.48
CA LEU A 165 -13.85 19.08 1.15
C LEU A 165 -12.76 18.01 1.35
N GLY A 166 -13.05 16.74 1.00
CA GLY A 166 -12.10 15.63 1.08
C GLY A 166 -11.93 15.02 2.47
N GLY A 167 -12.88 15.28 3.37
CA GLY A 167 -12.85 14.79 4.75
C GLY A 167 -13.87 13.70 5.06
N THR A 168 -14.66 13.24 4.10
CA THR A 168 -15.73 12.24 4.34
C THR A 168 -15.55 11.03 3.46
N ILE A 169 -15.90 9.87 4.01
CA ILE A 169 -15.81 8.57 3.38
C ILE A 169 -17.10 7.79 3.62
N ASP A 170 -17.63 7.19 2.56
CA ASP A 170 -18.68 6.19 2.61
C ASP A 170 -18.03 4.81 2.48
N MET A 171 -18.13 3.98 3.51
CA MET A 171 -17.39 2.73 3.55
C MET A 171 -18.14 1.56 4.20
N THR A 172 -17.67 0.36 3.84
CA THR A 172 -17.95 -0.89 4.52
C THR A 172 -16.64 -1.65 4.77
N LEU A 173 -16.75 -2.87 5.28
CA LEU A 173 -15.65 -3.79 5.48
C LEU A 173 -15.80 -5.01 4.58
N VAL A 174 -14.66 -5.54 4.12
CA VAL A 174 -14.58 -6.84 3.47
C VAL A 174 -13.63 -7.76 4.23
N THR A 175 -13.94 -9.04 4.24
CA THR A 175 -13.01 -10.09 4.68
C THR A 175 -11.79 -10.17 3.76
N PHE A 176 -10.72 -10.84 4.19
CA PHE A 176 -9.55 -11.08 3.33
C PHE A 176 -9.85 -11.92 2.08
N ASP A 177 -10.95 -12.69 2.10
CA ASP A 177 -11.43 -13.44 0.94
C ASP A 177 -12.26 -12.56 -0.02
N GLY A 178 -12.44 -11.27 0.29
CA GLY A 178 -13.14 -10.29 -0.55
C GLY A 178 -14.65 -10.21 -0.33
N ASN A 179 -15.23 -11.01 0.59
CA ASN A 179 -16.65 -10.95 0.90
C ASN A 179 -16.97 -9.72 1.77
N GLU A 180 -18.01 -8.96 1.41
CA GLU A 180 -18.52 -7.87 2.24
C GLU A 180 -19.06 -8.40 3.57
N VAL A 181 -18.78 -7.66 4.64
CA VAL A 181 -19.28 -7.94 5.98
C VAL A 181 -20.76 -7.55 6.05
N GLU A 182 -21.58 -8.36 6.72
CA GLU A 182 -22.99 -8.05 6.93
C GLU A 182 -23.14 -6.74 7.71
N MET A 183 -23.88 -5.79 7.13
CA MET A 183 -24.16 -4.46 7.67
C MET A 183 -25.68 -4.19 7.67
N PRO A 184 -26.16 -3.15 8.39
CA PRO A 184 -27.60 -2.88 8.58
C PRO A 184 -28.43 -2.86 7.30
N THR A 185 -27.88 -2.29 6.24
CA THR A 185 -28.50 -2.11 4.92
C THR A 185 -27.46 -2.16 3.81
N ALA A 186 -27.89 -2.09 2.55
CA ALA A 186 -27.02 -1.72 1.44
C ALA A 186 -26.66 -0.21 1.50
N PHE A 187 -25.67 0.19 0.69
CA PHE A 187 -25.34 1.60 0.43
C PHE A 187 -26.53 2.35 -0.19
N ASP A 188 -26.68 3.63 0.15
CA ASP A 188 -27.79 4.50 -0.29
C ASP A 188 -29.19 3.93 0.03
N ASP A 189 -29.32 3.11 1.09
CA ASP A 189 -30.62 2.69 1.59
C ASP A 189 -31.29 3.86 2.35
N PHE A 190 -32.41 4.34 1.81
CA PHE A 190 -33.13 5.49 2.35
C PHE A 190 -34.20 5.11 3.39
N SER A 191 -34.14 3.92 3.98
CA SER A 191 -34.99 3.52 5.11
C SER A 191 -34.41 3.98 6.46
N LEU A 192 -35.20 3.84 7.52
CA LEU A 192 -34.72 4.13 8.89
C LEU A 192 -33.62 3.16 9.34
N LYS A 193 -33.56 1.96 8.76
CA LYS A 193 -32.56 0.94 9.11
C LYS A 193 -31.13 1.34 8.78
N ALA A 194 -30.95 2.35 7.94
CA ALA A 194 -29.65 2.88 7.58
C ALA A 194 -29.04 3.76 8.69
N ASP A 195 -29.87 4.26 9.61
CA ASP A 195 -29.42 5.14 10.68
C ASP A 195 -28.60 4.38 11.75
N ARG A 196 -28.01 5.12 12.69
CA ARG A 196 -27.18 4.55 13.76
C ARG A 196 -27.99 3.99 14.94
N ASP A 197 -29.33 4.00 14.88
CA ASP A 197 -30.20 3.25 15.78
C ASP A 197 -30.33 1.80 15.28
N TYR A 198 -29.32 0.98 15.58
CA TYR A 198 -29.27 -0.41 15.15
C TYR A 198 -30.23 -1.35 15.92
N SER A 199 -31.33 -0.84 16.48
CA SER A 199 -32.28 -1.64 17.28
C SER A 199 -33.27 -2.44 16.44
N ASP A 200 -33.43 -2.10 15.15
CA ASP A 200 -34.40 -2.69 14.23
C ASP A 200 -33.76 -3.54 13.09
N VAL A 201 -32.48 -3.89 13.23
CA VAL A 201 -31.67 -4.68 12.28
C VAL A 201 -31.14 -5.97 12.92
N PRO A 202 -30.68 -6.97 12.12
CA PRO A 202 -30.11 -8.20 12.67
C PRO A 202 -28.98 -7.93 13.68
N GLU A 203 -28.88 -8.76 14.72
CA GLU A 203 -27.89 -8.59 15.79
C GLU A 203 -26.44 -8.62 15.27
N THR A 204 -26.17 -9.45 14.26
CA THR A 204 -24.87 -9.53 13.57
C THR A 204 -24.53 -8.22 12.86
N ALA A 205 -25.45 -7.69 12.05
CA ALA A 205 -25.32 -6.41 11.38
C ALA A 205 -25.12 -5.24 12.37
N ALA A 206 -25.91 -5.19 13.44
CA ALA A 206 -25.78 -4.21 14.51
C ALA A 206 -24.41 -4.29 15.21
N GLY A 207 -23.92 -5.50 15.47
CA GLY A 207 -22.61 -5.74 16.08
C GLY A 207 -21.46 -5.24 15.19
N ASN A 208 -21.53 -5.52 13.89
CA ASN A 208 -20.55 -5.08 12.91
C ASN A 208 -20.52 -3.56 12.74
N ALA A 209 -21.69 -2.91 12.61
CA ALA A 209 -21.78 -1.47 12.49
C ALA A 209 -21.25 -0.75 13.74
N LYS A 210 -21.59 -1.23 14.95
CA LYS A 210 -21.04 -0.71 16.22
C LYS A 210 -19.52 -0.91 16.32
N MET A 211 -18.99 -2.02 15.81
CA MET A 211 -17.55 -2.26 15.77
C MET A 211 -16.87 -1.26 14.84
N MET A 212 -17.39 -1.08 13.62
CA MET A 212 -16.87 -0.12 12.65
C MET A 212 -16.90 1.29 13.21
N GLU A 213 -18.02 1.71 13.79
CA GLU A 213 -18.20 3.02 14.40
C GLU A 213 -17.18 3.30 15.49
N ARG A 214 -17.00 2.37 16.43
CA ARG A 214 -15.99 2.50 17.49
C ARG A 214 -14.58 2.69 16.93
N VAL A 215 -14.17 1.87 15.95
CA VAL A 215 -12.83 1.96 15.34
C VAL A 215 -12.66 3.31 14.65
N MET A 216 -13.64 3.75 13.86
CA MET A 216 -13.59 5.03 13.16
C MET A 216 -13.55 6.20 14.15
N THR A 217 -14.33 6.16 15.23
CA THR A 217 -14.30 7.18 16.29
C THR A 217 -12.96 7.24 17.02
N GLU A 218 -12.37 6.09 17.37
CA GLU A 218 -11.02 6.04 17.95
C GLU A 218 -9.94 6.64 17.03
N CYS A 219 -10.16 6.60 15.71
CA CYS A 219 -9.27 7.16 14.70
C CYS A 219 -9.56 8.64 14.35
N GLY A 220 -10.50 9.29 15.04
CA GLY A 220 -10.79 10.71 14.87
C GLY A 220 -11.82 11.01 13.77
N PHE A 221 -12.69 10.07 13.46
CA PHE A 221 -13.88 10.27 12.63
C PHE A 221 -15.15 10.38 13.47
N VAL A 222 -16.19 11.00 12.92
CA VAL A 222 -17.54 11.01 13.47
C VAL A 222 -18.49 10.45 12.42
N GLY A 223 -19.39 9.55 12.83
CA GLY A 223 -20.39 8.99 11.93
C GLY A 223 -21.57 9.93 11.74
N TYR A 224 -22.14 9.98 10.53
CA TYR A 224 -23.42 10.67 10.33
C TYR A 224 -24.56 9.87 10.98
N ALA A 225 -25.46 10.54 11.69
CA ALA A 225 -26.50 9.86 12.47
C ALA A 225 -27.49 9.07 11.61
N GLY A 226 -27.74 9.53 10.37
CA GLY A 226 -28.70 8.92 9.45
C GLY A 226 -28.14 7.79 8.58
N GLU A 227 -26.82 7.59 8.59
CA GLU A 227 -26.14 6.65 7.68
C GLU A 227 -24.99 5.94 8.40
N TRP A 228 -25.07 4.62 8.50
CA TRP A 228 -24.06 3.81 9.20
C TRP A 228 -22.70 3.78 8.47
N TRP A 229 -22.69 4.01 7.15
CA TRP A 229 -21.50 3.97 6.30
C TRP A 229 -20.73 5.31 6.19
N ASP A 230 -21.39 6.45 6.45
CA ASP A 230 -20.78 7.79 6.34
C ASP A 230 -19.98 8.12 7.60
N TYR A 231 -18.69 8.41 7.39
CA TYR A 231 -17.77 8.89 8.41
C TYR A 231 -17.05 10.15 7.93
N SER A 232 -17.10 11.20 8.75
CA SER A 232 -16.43 12.47 8.50
C SER A 232 -15.27 12.68 9.47
N ASP A 233 -14.16 13.17 8.95
CA ASP A 233 -13.01 13.61 9.73
C ASP A 233 -13.45 14.73 10.70
N THR A 234 -13.00 14.64 11.96
CA THR A 234 -13.20 15.70 12.96
C THR A 234 -12.39 16.97 12.68
N THR A 235 -11.39 16.90 11.80
CA THR A 235 -10.66 18.06 11.28
C THR A 235 -11.46 18.71 10.15
N ALA A 236 -11.76 20.00 10.30
CA ALA A 236 -12.38 20.79 9.25
C ALA A 236 -11.35 21.18 8.17
N TYR A 237 -11.78 21.13 6.91
CA TYR A 237 -10.98 21.52 5.75
C TYR A 237 -11.65 22.66 4.99
N GLU A 238 -10.84 23.55 4.44
CA GLU A 238 -11.31 24.59 3.53
C GLU A 238 -11.58 24.04 2.14
N ALA A 239 -12.41 24.75 1.39
CA ALA A 239 -12.68 24.42 -0.01
C ALA A 239 -11.40 24.51 -0.86
N TYR A 240 -11.27 23.62 -1.84
CA TYR A 240 -10.15 23.60 -2.78
C TYR A 240 -10.65 23.14 -4.14
N ASP A 241 -10.19 23.80 -5.21
CA ASP A 241 -10.51 23.42 -6.60
C ASP A 241 -9.67 22.21 -7.02
N PHE A 242 -10.02 21.04 -6.48
CA PHE A 242 -9.37 19.77 -6.78
C PHE A 242 -9.94 19.16 -8.06
N LYS A 243 -9.06 18.60 -8.90
CA LYS A 243 -9.42 17.87 -10.12
C LYS A 243 -8.69 16.51 -10.09
N PRO A 244 -9.44 15.42 -9.84
CA PRO A 244 -8.94 14.04 -9.80
C PRO A 244 -8.19 13.58 -11.05
#